data_AF-A0A3B9DAS1-F1
#
_entry.id   AF-A0A3B9DAS1-F1
#
_cell.length_a   1.000
_cell.length_b   1.000
_cell.length_c   1.000
_cell.angle_alpha   90.00
_cell.angle_beta   90.00
_cell.angle_gamma   90.00
#
_symmetry.space_group_name_H-M   'P 1'
#
loop_
_entity.id
_entity.type
_entity.pdbx_description
1 polymer ?
#
loop_
_entity_poly.entity_id
_entity_poly.type
_entity_poly.pdbx_seq_one_letter_code
_entity_poly.pdbx_strand_id
1 'polypeptide(L)'
;MPDYKAPIRDIHFVLYDLLGAEEHYQRIGAEEASRDLVEAIITEGSRFAESILAPLHRVGDEEGCKFNNGVVTTPPGFKEAYAQYVAGGWPSLAGDPEYGGQGLPGSLSVVINELVSTANWAWEMYPGLSQGAKLT
;
A
#
# COMPACT_ATOMS: atom_id res chain seq x y z
N MET A 1 -0.25 -16.15 15.24
CA MET A 1 0.81 -15.24 14.76
C MET A 1 0.85 -14.06 15.70
N PRO A 2 2.02 -13.49 16.01
CA PRO A 2 2.08 -12.20 16.68
C PRO A 2 1.37 -11.14 15.83
N ASP A 3 0.76 -10.16 16.48
CA ASP A 3 0.10 -9.05 15.81
C ASP A 3 1.14 -8.28 14.98
N TYR A 4 0.81 -7.99 13.72
CA TYR A 4 1.65 -7.14 12.88
C TYR A 4 1.63 -5.71 13.44
N LYS A 5 2.82 -5.12 13.58
CA LYS A 5 2.98 -3.72 13.96
C LYS A 5 3.85 -3.03 12.93
N ALA A 6 3.32 -1.98 12.32
CA ALA A 6 4.03 -1.22 11.31
C ALA A 6 5.23 -0.48 11.92
N PRO A 7 6.43 -0.54 11.30
CA PRO A 7 7.66 0.08 11.81
C PRO A 7 7.71 1.59 11.49
N ILE A 8 6.66 2.34 11.84
CA ILE A 8 6.49 3.76 11.45
C ILE A 8 7.68 4.64 11.84
N ARG A 9 8.26 4.40 13.02
CA ARG A 9 9.46 5.12 13.45
C ARG A 9 10.63 4.95 12.49
N ASP A 10 10.85 3.73 12.01
CA ASP A 10 11.98 3.41 11.12
C ASP A 10 11.74 3.97 9.72
N ILE A 11 10.51 3.87 9.22
CA ILE A 11 10.08 4.49 7.97
C ILE A 11 10.33 6.01 8.00
N HIS A 12 9.96 6.70 9.08
CA HIS A 12 10.21 8.13 9.23
C HIS A 12 11.69 8.46 9.31
N PHE A 13 12.48 7.67 10.04
CA PHE A 13 13.93 7.84 10.08
C PHE A 13 14.55 7.72 8.69
N VAL A 14 14.18 6.69 7.93
CA VAL A 14 14.68 6.48 6.57
C VAL A 14 14.27 7.63 5.65
N LEU A 15 13.00 8.03 5.66
CA LEU A 15 12.52 9.11 4.79
C LEU A 15 13.15 10.46 5.13
N TYR A 16 13.15 10.86 6.39
CA TYR A 16 13.48 12.23 6.78
C TYR A 16 14.93 12.39 7.20
N ASP A 17 15.44 11.51 8.08
CA ASP A 17 16.77 11.67 8.66
C ASP A 17 17.87 11.13 7.74
N LEU A 18 17.59 10.05 7.00
CA LEU A 18 18.58 9.42 6.11
C LEU A 18 18.50 9.96 4.68
N LEU A 19 17.31 10.01 4.09
CA LEU A 19 17.13 10.36 2.68
C LEU A 19 16.80 11.84 2.43
N GLY A 20 16.44 12.60 3.47
CA GLY A 20 16.09 14.01 3.33
C GLY A 20 14.91 14.24 2.39
N ALA A 21 13.84 13.43 2.53
CA ALA A 21 12.71 13.39 1.60
C ALA A 21 12.07 14.77 1.34
N GLU A 22 11.96 15.63 2.35
CA GLU A 22 11.36 16.97 2.20
C GLU A 22 12.13 17.83 1.19
N GLU A 23 13.45 17.91 1.34
CA GLU A 23 14.32 18.66 0.42
C GLU A 23 14.35 17.99 -0.97
N HIS A 24 14.33 16.66 -1.00
CA HIS A 24 14.29 15.91 -2.24
C HIS A 24 13.01 16.19 -3.04
N TYR A 25 11.84 16.19 -2.39
CA TYR A 25 10.55 16.44 -3.03
C TYR A 25 10.46 17.85 -3.61
N GLN A 26 10.99 18.85 -2.91
CA GLN A 26 11.11 20.22 -3.46
C GLN A 26 11.97 20.25 -4.73
N ARG A 27 13.09 19.51 -4.75
CA ARG A 27 14.02 19.49 -5.88
C ARG A 27 13.43 18.86 -7.14
N ILE A 28 12.51 17.91 -6.98
CA ILE A 28 11.86 17.21 -8.09
C ILE A 28 10.51 17.82 -8.50
N GLY A 29 10.10 18.95 -7.89
CA GLY A 29 8.82 19.60 -8.17
C GLY A 29 7.61 18.82 -7.65
N ALA A 30 7.76 18.12 -6.53
CA ALA A 30 6.70 17.40 -5.84
C ALA A 30 6.31 18.12 -4.55
N GLU A 31 6.12 19.44 -4.60
CA GLU A 31 5.84 20.27 -3.43
C GLU A 31 4.51 19.93 -2.75
N GLU A 32 3.59 19.32 -3.49
CA GLU A 32 2.31 18.82 -2.96
C GLU A 32 2.51 17.68 -1.93
N ALA A 33 3.62 16.95 -2.00
CA ALA A 33 3.99 15.90 -1.04
C ALA A 33 4.61 16.49 0.23
N SER A 34 3.87 17.38 0.91
CA SER A 34 4.29 17.97 2.18
C SER A 34 4.49 16.89 3.25
N ARG A 35 5.32 17.19 4.26
CA ARG A 35 5.56 16.28 5.38
C ARG A 35 4.26 15.81 6.03
N ASP A 36 3.36 16.73 6.33
CA ASP A 36 2.07 16.41 6.97
C ASP A 36 1.22 15.46 6.11
N LEU A 37 1.19 15.67 4.78
CA LEU A 37 0.48 14.78 3.87
C LEU A 37 1.11 13.39 3.85
N VAL A 38 2.44 13.31 3.76
CA VAL A 38 3.20 12.06 3.74
C VAL A 38 2.99 11.28 5.03
N GLU A 39 3.10 11.93 6.19
CA GLU A 39 2.88 11.29 7.48
C GLU A 39 1.44 10.80 7.64
N ALA A 40 0.45 11.57 7.15
CA ALA A 40 -0.95 11.15 7.16
C ALA A 40 -1.18 9.90 6.29
N ILE A 41 -0.61 9.85 5.08
CA ILE A 41 -0.67 8.70 4.17
C ILE A 41 -0.07 7.45 4.83
N ILE A 42 1.12 7.58 5.41
CA ILE A 42 1.81 6.48 6.10
C ILE A 42 1.01 6.00 7.30
N THR A 43 0.45 6.94 8.09
CA THR A 43 -0.36 6.62 9.27
C THR A 43 -1.60 5.83 8.90
N GLU A 44 -2.37 6.28 7.91
CA GLU A 44 -3.59 5.58 7.51
C GLU A 44 -3.31 4.27 6.76
N GLY A 45 -2.23 4.22 5.95
CA GLY A 45 -1.73 2.98 5.37
C GLY A 45 -1.34 1.95 6.45
N SER A 46 -0.70 2.40 7.52
CA SER A 46 -0.32 1.53 8.64
C SER A 46 -1.53 1.00 9.40
N ARG A 47 -2.54 1.85 9.63
CA ARG A 47 -3.80 1.44 10.27
C ARG A 47 -4.51 0.38 9.44
N PHE A 48 -4.56 0.56 8.11
CA PHE A 48 -5.14 -0.41 7.20
C PHE A 48 -4.38 -1.75 7.24
N ALA A 49 -3.05 -1.70 7.16
CA ALA A 49 -2.21 -2.89 7.23
C ALA A 49 -2.39 -3.66 8.55
N GLU A 50 -2.39 -2.97 9.69
CA GLU A 50 -2.54 -3.57 11.03
C GLU A 50 -3.97 -4.07 11.28
N SER A 51 -4.99 -3.28 10.94
CA SER A 51 -6.37 -3.54 11.37
C SER A 51 -7.17 -4.37 10.37
N ILE A 52 -6.83 -4.32 9.09
CA ILE A 52 -7.59 -4.97 8.01
C ILE A 52 -6.79 -6.12 7.39
N LEU A 53 -5.55 -5.89 6.98
CA LEU A 53 -4.79 -6.90 6.22
C LEU A 53 -4.19 -7.99 7.09
N ALA A 54 -3.53 -7.63 8.18
CA ALA A 54 -2.83 -8.60 9.03
C ALA A 54 -3.77 -9.70 9.59
N PRO A 55 -5.02 -9.41 10.03
CA PRO A 55 -5.97 -10.45 10.41
C PRO A 55 -6.34 -11.40 9.27
N LEU A 56 -6.34 -10.92 8.02
CA LEU A 56 -6.68 -11.73 6.85
C LEU A 56 -5.52 -12.63 6.38
N HIS A 57 -4.30 -12.42 6.87
CA HIS A 57 -3.16 -13.24 6.46
C HIS A 57 -3.38 -14.73 6.75
N ARG A 58 -3.82 -15.04 7.97
CA ARG A 58 -4.15 -16.42 8.37
C ARG A 58 -5.34 -16.99 7.58
N VAL A 59 -6.36 -16.18 7.34
CA VAL A 59 -7.54 -16.58 6.53
C VAL A 59 -7.10 -16.95 5.11
N GLY A 60 -6.19 -16.17 4.53
CA GLY A 60 -5.63 -16.44 3.21
C GLY A 60 -4.89 -17.77 3.12
N ASP A 61 -4.09 -18.09 4.13
CA ASP A 61 -3.34 -19.35 4.24
C ASP A 61 -4.26 -20.55 4.44
N GLU A 62 -5.24 -20.46 5.34
CA GLU A 62 -6.14 -21.57 5.68
C GLU A 62 -7.17 -21.88 4.59
N GLU A 63 -7.71 -20.86 3.91
CA GLU A 63 -8.79 -21.05 2.93
C GLU A 63 -8.28 -21.21 1.49
N GLY A 64 -7.21 -20.50 1.13
CA GLY A 64 -6.71 -20.42 -0.24
C GLY A 64 -7.74 -19.92 -1.27
N CYS A 65 -7.36 -19.98 -2.54
CA CYS A 65 -8.29 -19.73 -3.65
C CYS A 65 -8.99 -21.02 -4.08
N LYS A 66 -10.27 -20.92 -4.43
CA LYS A 66 -11.09 -22.03 -4.93
C LYS A 66 -11.40 -21.81 -6.40
N PHE A 67 -11.19 -22.83 -7.22
CA PHE A 67 -11.50 -22.80 -8.65
C PHE A 67 -12.73 -23.67 -8.95
N ASN A 68 -13.70 -23.11 -9.65
CA ASN A 68 -14.89 -23.83 -10.08
C ASN A 68 -15.36 -23.30 -11.45
N ASN A 69 -15.37 -24.15 -12.47
CA ASN A 69 -15.92 -23.85 -13.80
C ASN A 69 -15.46 -22.50 -14.40
N GLY A 70 -14.15 -22.21 -14.35
CA GLY A 70 -13.60 -20.97 -14.90
C GLY A 70 -13.64 -19.76 -13.96
N VAL A 71 -14.26 -19.89 -12.79
CA VAL A 71 -14.32 -18.84 -11.77
C VAL A 71 -13.36 -19.16 -10.63
N VAL A 72 -12.49 -18.19 -10.30
CA VAL A 72 -11.64 -18.23 -9.10
C VAL A 72 -12.30 -17.40 -8.01
N THR A 73 -12.51 -17.99 -6.84
CA THR A 73 -13.00 -17.33 -5.63
C THR A 73 -11.86 -17.19 -4.64
N THR A 74 -11.59 -15.95 -4.21
CA THR A 74 -10.54 -15.60 -3.26
C THR A 74 -10.96 -15.92 -1.81
N PRO A 75 -10.02 -15.97 -0.86
CA PRO A 75 -10.35 -16.10 0.55
C PRO A 75 -11.37 -15.05 1.02
N PRO A 76 -12.23 -15.38 2.02
CA PRO A 76 -13.15 -14.41 2.62
C PRO A 76 -12.43 -13.15 3.12
N GLY A 77 -13.03 -11.97 2.91
CA GLY A 77 -12.47 -10.69 3.35
C GLY A 77 -11.49 -10.04 2.37
N PHE A 78 -10.88 -10.80 1.45
CA PHE A 78 -9.89 -10.25 0.51
C PHE A 78 -10.51 -9.21 -0.43
N LYS A 79 -11.71 -9.48 -0.94
CA LYS A 79 -12.44 -8.58 -1.84
C LYS A 79 -12.84 -7.28 -1.13
N GLU A 80 -13.32 -7.39 0.11
CA GLU A 80 -13.72 -6.26 0.92
C GLU A 80 -12.52 -5.38 1.29
N ALA A 81 -11.38 -5.99 1.64
CA ALA A 81 -10.13 -5.29 1.86
C ALA A 81 -9.64 -4.60 0.57
N TYR A 82 -9.75 -5.25 -0.59
CA TYR A 82 -9.40 -4.63 -1.87
C TYR A 82 -10.26 -3.40 -2.19
N ALA A 83 -11.57 -3.47 -1.94
CA ALA A 83 -12.46 -2.33 -2.11
C ALA A 83 -12.08 -1.15 -1.20
N GLN A 84 -11.71 -1.43 0.06
CA GLN A 84 -11.23 -0.40 0.99
C GLN A 84 -9.89 0.21 0.54
N TYR A 85 -8.97 -0.62 0.05
CA TYR A 85 -7.68 -0.17 -0.48
C TYR A 85 -7.85 0.77 -1.67
N VAL A 86 -8.74 0.43 -2.60
CA VAL A 86 -9.10 1.28 -3.75
C VAL A 86 -9.77 2.57 -3.29
N ALA A 87 -10.71 2.50 -2.34
CA ALA A 87 -11.39 3.68 -1.80
C ALA A 87 -10.44 4.63 -1.06
N GLY A 88 -9.37 4.10 -0.46
CA GLY A 88 -8.30 4.88 0.16
C GLY A 88 -7.35 5.55 -0.84
N GLY A 89 -7.47 5.27 -2.15
CA GLY A 89 -6.66 5.90 -3.19
C GLY A 89 -5.22 5.36 -3.31
N TRP A 90 -4.82 4.39 -2.49
CA TRP A 90 -3.47 3.82 -2.51
C TRP A 90 -3.00 3.26 -3.87
N PRO A 91 -3.85 2.63 -4.70
CA PRO A 91 -3.44 2.17 -6.04
C PRO A 91 -3.01 3.27 -7.02
N SER A 92 -3.32 4.55 -6.73
CA SER A 92 -3.12 5.68 -7.64
C SER A 92 -2.14 6.72 -7.14
N LEU A 93 -1.49 6.51 -5.97
CA LEU A 93 -0.56 7.46 -5.34
C LEU A 93 0.44 8.08 -6.31
N ALA A 94 1.27 7.26 -6.95
CA ALA A 94 2.26 7.73 -7.92
C ALA A 94 1.79 7.63 -9.38
N GLY A 95 0.49 7.46 -9.61
CA GLY A 95 -0.07 7.43 -10.95
C GLY A 95 -0.06 8.80 -11.60
N ASP A 96 -0.05 8.82 -12.94
CA ASP A 96 -0.21 10.04 -13.73
C ASP A 96 -1.60 10.67 -13.52
N PRO A 97 -1.69 11.97 -13.16
CA PRO A 97 -2.95 12.68 -13.02
C PRO A 97 -3.86 12.64 -14.26
N GLU A 98 -3.32 12.53 -15.49
CA GLU A 98 -4.12 12.40 -16.72
C GLU A 98 -5.04 11.17 -16.68
N TYR A 99 -4.60 10.11 -16.00
CA TYR A 99 -5.33 8.84 -15.88
C TYR A 99 -5.96 8.63 -14.48
N GLY A 100 -6.12 9.71 -13.71
CA GLY A 100 -6.72 9.67 -12.36
C GLY A 100 -5.73 9.27 -11.25
N GLY A 101 -4.43 9.38 -11.52
CA GLY A 101 -3.38 9.31 -10.51
C GLY A 101 -3.33 10.53 -9.59
N GLN A 102 -2.61 10.42 -8.48
CA GLN A 102 -2.41 11.52 -7.55
C GLN A 102 -1.10 12.29 -7.80
N GLY A 103 -0.24 11.83 -8.71
CA GLY A 103 1.02 12.51 -9.05
C GLY A 103 2.06 12.56 -7.93
N LEU A 104 1.89 11.79 -6.85
CA LEU A 104 2.80 11.82 -5.71
C LEU A 104 4.10 11.06 -5.99
N PRO A 105 5.19 11.34 -5.25
CA PRO A 105 6.47 10.65 -5.43
C PRO A 105 6.37 9.13 -5.32
N GLY A 106 7.06 8.42 -6.23
CA GLY A 106 7.08 6.95 -6.26
C GLY A 106 7.57 6.30 -4.96
N SER A 107 8.42 6.99 -4.20
CA SER A 107 8.85 6.58 -2.86
C SER A 107 7.69 6.34 -1.89
N LEU A 108 6.59 7.09 -2.00
CA LEU A 108 5.40 6.86 -1.16
C LEU A 108 4.70 5.56 -1.51
N SER A 109 4.63 5.22 -2.80
CA SER A 109 4.11 3.91 -3.23
C SER A 109 4.95 2.78 -2.67
N VAL A 110 6.28 2.93 -2.62
CA VAL A 110 7.18 1.93 -2.04
C VAL A 110 6.88 1.70 -0.55
N VAL A 111 6.72 2.78 0.22
CA VAL A 111 6.41 2.70 1.66
C VAL A 111 5.06 2.02 1.90
N ILE A 112 4.02 2.40 1.15
CA ILE A 112 2.70 1.75 1.28
C ILE A 112 2.78 0.28 0.89
N ASN A 113 3.49 -0.06 -0.20
CA ASN A 113 3.69 -1.44 -0.62
C ASN A 113 4.40 -2.26 0.45
N GLU A 114 5.42 -1.73 1.13
CA GLU A 114 6.06 -2.40 2.27
C GLU A 114 5.05 -2.70 3.39
N LEU A 115 4.24 -1.71 3.78
CA LEU A 115 3.25 -1.86 4.85
C LEU A 115 2.23 -2.96 4.54
N VAL A 116 1.70 -2.99 3.30
CA VAL A 116 0.68 -3.98 2.94
C VAL A 116 1.28 -5.36 2.65
N SER A 117 2.49 -5.42 2.07
CA SER A 117 3.21 -6.66 1.77
C SER A 117 3.60 -7.42 3.04
N THR A 118 4.08 -6.69 4.05
CA THR A 118 4.49 -7.29 5.32
C THR A 118 3.30 -7.70 6.18
N ALA A 119 2.16 -7.02 6.05
CA ALA A 119 0.93 -7.42 6.71
C ALA A 119 0.29 -8.67 6.08
N ASN A 120 0.24 -8.74 4.74
CA ASN A 120 -0.33 -9.88 4.01
C ASN A 120 0.18 -9.94 2.57
N TRP A 121 1.27 -10.69 2.36
CA TRP A 121 1.93 -10.81 1.06
C TRP A 121 1.02 -11.38 -0.03
N ALA A 122 0.23 -12.42 0.29
CA ALA A 122 -0.66 -13.05 -0.69
C ALA A 122 -1.77 -12.11 -1.16
N TRP A 123 -2.26 -11.23 -0.27
CA TRP A 123 -3.23 -10.20 -0.62
C TRP A 123 -2.59 -9.05 -1.42
N GLU A 124 -1.38 -8.62 -1.06
CA GLU A 124 -0.72 -7.49 -1.75
C GLU A 124 -0.48 -7.77 -3.24
N MET A 125 -0.25 -9.03 -3.61
CA MET A 125 0.01 -9.37 -5.01
C MET A 125 -1.15 -8.99 -5.96
N TYR A 126 -2.39 -8.89 -5.48
CA TYR A 126 -3.53 -8.46 -6.33
C TYR A 126 -3.36 -7.01 -6.83
N PRO A 127 -3.24 -5.99 -5.95
CA PRO A 127 -2.92 -4.64 -6.40
C PRO A 127 -1.50 -4.52 -6.95
N GLY A 128 -0.50 -5.22 -6.40
CA GLY A 128 0.90 -5.12 -6.81
C GLY A 128 1.16 -5.55 -8.25
N LEU A 129 0.59 -6.68 -8.69
CA LEU A 129 0.68 -7.12 -10.09
C LEU A 129 0.00 -6.14 -11.04
N SER A 130 -1.14 -5.57 -10.63
CA SER A 130 -1.86 -4.55 -11.39
C SER A 130 -1.05 -3.25 -11.51
N GLN A 131 -0.32 -2.87 -10.46
CA GLN A 131 0.59 -1.72 -10.50
C GLN A 131 1.72 -1.94 -11.49
N GLY A 132 2.37 -3.12 -11.47
CA GLY A 132 3.42 -3.48 -12.41
C GLY A 132 2.96 -3.48 -13.87
N ALA A 133 1.76 -4.00 -14.15
CA ALA A 133 1.20 -4.03 -15.50
C ALA A 133 0.86 -2.65 -16.08
N LYS A 134 0.59 -1.65 -15.23
CA LYS A 134 0.29 -0.27 -15.67
C LYS A 134 1.55 0.57 -15.92
N LEU A 135 2.69 0.19 -15.35
CA LEU A 135 3.95 0.94 -15.43
C LEU A 135 4.78 0.62 -16.71
N THR A 136 4.22 -0.21 -17.60
CA THR A 136 4.71 -0.49 -18.96
C THR A 136 3.78 0.12 -20.00
#